data_AF-A0A8S3T6F4-F1
#
_entry.id   AF-A0A8S3T6F4-F1
#
_cell.length_a   1.000
_cell.length_b   1.000
_cell.length_c   1.000
_cell.angle_alpha   90.00
_cell.angle_beta   90.00
_cell.angle_gamma   90.00
#
_symmetry.space_group_name_H-M   'P 1'
#
loop_
_entity.id
_entity.type
_entity.pdbx_description
1 polymer ?
#
loop_
_entity_poly.entity_id
_entity_poly.type
_entity_poly.pdbx_seq_one_letter_code
_entity_poly.pdbx_strand_id
1 'polypeptide(L)'
;MSAPTNDNMSTDEKDILCEIEATVTTGFEPTAMEEAVEKLNAEVSVSRGRIILKVPISKVKKVLELGCVDNCYVLMTKVSDFKFSEDELESMGRLRELVRSVDWETGLRAWREVFTFKQPINSKPDVIPVELGEPVLSSRIHKPQKGDNVVKKSKRQKMKERMEKKKEERKKFAQNKISSENNVADKDNVTMVTELEDIKNLDKTSERLENSKEEEKVEKKKEDNVQEAETADDTKPDSNTEPMAKRPKLTEYSPDKPAFRVTCHRTGLNHSFDSMGAQSNFGAAVYNYFKWNVSMKEFDIEVMLYIDSDDVRVGLALTRQSLHRRHTIAFGPTTLRPTIAYNMLRLCKIQPGEIICDPMCGSGVIPIQAALYWPEATYLAGEIVRKAVDRTVENVEYVNKLQAEKEKPGIKVQTVKWDATNLPLQDESVTVFITDLPFGVRLGSKKENSSLYPKVLYEMSRVTKLKSGRACFLTQDKKGINQAMQLVSKYWKRSTTVGINMGGLAACVYMMYRNSEVFDKSQPLVIPRFDERSPSKDSKKVSDIE
;
A
#
# COMPACT_ATOMS: atom_id res chain seq x y z
N MET A 1 -17.81 -18.45 -28.96
CA MET A 1 -18.35 -17.38 -29.82
C MET A 1 -17.50 -16.15 -29.61
N SER A 2 -16.78 -15.74 -30.66
CA SER A 2 -15.90 -14.59 -30.69
C SER A 2 -16.65 -13.30 -30.36
N ALA A 3 -16.05 -12.47 -29.51
CA ALA A 3 -16.57 -11.15 -29.16
C ALA A 3 -16.71 -10.26 -30.40
N PRO A 4 -17.77 -9.43 -30.53
CA PRO A 4 -17.81 -8.43 -31.56
C PRO A 4 -16.77 -7.35 -31.23
N THR A 5 -15.67 -7.34 -31.97
CA THR A 5 -14.75 -6.19 -32.01
C THR A 5 -15.51 -5.03 -32.62
N ASN A 6 -15.74 -4.00 -31.82
CA ASN A 6 -16.42 -2.78 -32.23
C ASN A 6 -15.45 -1.92 -33.05
N ASP A 7 -15.10 -2.38 -34.25
CA ASP A 7 -14.11 -1.73 -35.14
C ASP A 7 -14.71 -0.61 -36.01
N ASN A 8 -15.93 -0.17 -35.71
CA ASN A 8 -16.59 0.98 -36.36
C ASN A 8 -16.27 2.32 -35.66
N MET A 9 -15.00 2.59 -35.37
CA MET A 9 -14.53 3.96 -35.08
C MET A 9 -13.66 4.42 -36.23
N SER A 10 -13.94 5.61 -36.77
CA SER A 10 -13.11 6.20 -37.84
C SER A 10 -11.66 6.36 -37.36
N THR A 11 -10.69 6.31 -38.30
CA THR A 11 -9.26 6.48 -37.99
C THR A 11 -8.96 7.79 -37.25
N ASP A 12 -9.79 8.82 -37.44
CA ASP A 12 -9.66 10.12 -36.77
C ASP A 12 -10.07 10.10 -35.29
N GLU A 13 -10.90 9.14 -34.87
CA GLU A 13 -11.35 9.03 -33.47
C GLU A 13 -10.39 8.27 -32.56
N LYS A 14 -9.55 7.38 -33.12
CA LYS A 14 -8.56 6.59 -32.36
C LYS A 14 -7.33 7.40 -31.92
N ASP A 15 -7.15 8.59 -32.48
CA ASP A 15 -6.06 9.55 -32.19
C ASP A 15 -6.45 10.65 -31.18
N ILE A 16 -7.71 10.68 -30.73
CA ILE A 16 -8.13 11.59 -29.64
C ILE A 16 -7.31 11.25 -28.39
N LEU A 17 -6.64 12.27 -27.85
CA LEU A 17 -5.84 12.14 -26.63
C LEU A 17 -6.74 12.21 -25.39
N CYS A 18 -6.48 11.33 -24.44
CA CYS A 18 -7.03 11.38 -23.09
C CYS A 18 -5.91 11.43 -22.05
N GLU A 19 -6.22 11.92 -20.86
CA GLU A 19 -5.31 11.90 -19.72
C GLU A 19 -5.63 10.72 -18.80
N ILE A 20 -4.63 9.87 -18.55
CA ILE A 20 -4.73 8.77 -17.60
C ILE A 20 -3.90 9.11 -16.37
N GLU A 21 -4.56 9.25 -15.23
CA GLU A 21 -3.89 9.35 -13.95
C GLU A 21 -3.62 7.95 -13.39
N ALA A 22 -2.38 7.69 -12.98
CA ALA A 22 -1.99 6.42 -12.39
C ALA A 22 -1.29 6.62 -11.04
N THR A 23 -1.67 5.83 -10.03
CA THR A 23 -0.96 5.81 -8.74
C THR A 23 0.31 4.98 -8.84
N VAL A 24 1.38 5.46 -8.22
CA VAL A 24 2.71 4.84 -8.19
C VAL A 24 3.20 4.84 -6.73
N THR A 25 4.04 3.88 -6.37
CA THR A 25 4.72 3.93 -5.07
C THR A 25 5.58 5.19 -4.98
N THR A 26 5.37 6.01 -3.95
CA THR A 26 6.12 7.26 -3.77
C THR A 26 7.62 7.00 -3.76
N GLY A 27 8.39 7.81 -4.49
CA GLY A 27 9.82 7.67 -4.73
C GLY A 27 10.15 7.07 -6.10
N PHE A 28 9.21 6.34 -6.71
CA PHE A 28 9.39 5.68 -8.02
C PHE A 28 8.69 6.39 -9.17
N GLU A 29 8.21 7.60 -8.97
CA GLU A 29 7.54 8.36 -10.02
C GLU A 29 8.44 8.65 -11.23
N PRO A 30 9.75 8.98 -11.07
CA PRO A 30 10.66 9.10 -12.22
C PRO A 30 10.81 7.77 -12.97
N THR A 31 10.87 6.66 -12.24
CA THR A 31 10.92 5.31 -12.79
C THR A 31 9.63 5.05 -13.60
N ALA A 32 8.45 5.30 -13.06
CA ALA A 32 7.20 5.11 -13.80
C ALA A 32 7.09 6.01 -15.05
N MET A 33 7.56 7.25 -14.97
CA MET A 33 7.63 8.17 -16.11
C MET A 33 8.50 7.63 -17.25
N GLU A 34 9.73 7.18 -16.94
CA GLU A 34 10.61 6.58 -17.94
C GLU A 34 9.96 5.38 -18.64
N GLU A 35 9.28 4.48 -17.91
CA GLU A 35 8.58 3.34 -18.51
C GLU A 35 7.47 3.79 -19.46
N ALA A 36 6.67 4.76 -19.03
CA ALA A 36 5.57 5.29 -19.81
C ALA A 36 6.05 5.96 -21.10
N VAL A 37 7.14 6.74 -21.03
CA VAL A 37 7.76 7.35 -22.21
C VAL A 37 8.30 6.27 -23.15
N GLU A 38 9.05 5.30 -22.63
CA GLU A 38 9.65 4.21 -23.41
C GLU A 38 8.59 3.36 -24.14
N LYS A 39 7.55 2.91 -23.42
CA LYS A 39 6.59 1.93 -23.95
C LYS A 39 5.44 2.57 -24.73
N LEU A 40 5.06 3.80 -24.40
CA LEU A 40 3.86 4.43 -24.95
C LEU A 40 4.15 5.66 -25.80
N ASN A 41 5.35 6.23 -25.71
CA ASN A 41 5.71 7.54 -26.26
C ASN A 41 4.74 8.63 -25.77
N ALA A 42 4.44 8.61 -24.46
CA ALA A 42 3.47 9.50 -23.83
C ALA A 42 4.14 10.75 -23.26
N GLU A 43 3.42 11.87 -23.27
CA GLU A 43 3.74 13.01 -22.41
C GLU A 43 3.31 12.67 -20.98
N VAL A 44 4.20 12.89 -20.01
CA VAL A 44 3.97 12.49 -18.62
C VAL A 44 4.27 13.64 -17.67
N SER A 45 3.31 13.94 -16.80
CA SER A 45 3.53 14.79 -15.64
C SER A 45 3.60 13.96 -14.35
N VAL A 46 4.43 14.40 -13.42
CA VAL A 46 4.74 13.68 -12.19
C VAL A 46 4.31 14.51 -10.98
N SER A 47 3.68 13.86 -10.01
CA SER A 47 3.42 14.41 -8.69
C SER A 47 3.64 13.33 -7.63
N ARG A 48 3.58 13.66 -6.35
CA ARG A 48 3.89 12.70 -5.29
C ARG A 48 2.94 11.49 -5.33
N GLY A 49 3.49 10.31 -5.57
CA GLY A 49 2.80 9.03 -5.66
C GLY A 49 1.93 8.86 -6.91
N ARG A 50 2.09 9.71 -7.93
CA ARG A 50 1.23 9.70 -9.12
C ARG A 50 1.95 10.16 -10.38
N ILE A 51 1.52 9.62 -11.51
CA ILE A 51 1.84 10.13 -12.83
C ILE A 51 0.55 10.38 -13.61
N ILE A 52 0.54 11.39 -14.49
CA ILE A 52 -0.55 11.62 -15.44
C ILE A 52 0.05 11.48 -16.83
N LEU A 53 -0.52 10.57 -17.63
CA LEU A 53 -0.06 10.24 -18.97
C LEU A 53 -1.06 10.78 -19.99
N LYS A 54 -0.58 11.51 -21.00
CA LYS A 54 -1.39 11.87 -22.15
C LYS A 54 -1.18 10.86 -23.26
N VAL A 55 -2.22 10.11 -23.60
CA VAL A 55 -2.16 9.00 -24.57
C VAL A 55 -3.38 9.01 -25.50
N PRO A 56 -3.25 8.53 -26.75
CA PRO A 56 -4.42 8.22 -27.57
C PRO A 56 -5.35 7.22 -26.86
N ILE A 57 -6.66 7.37 -27.02
CA ILE A 57 -7.66 6.47 -26.43
C ILE A 57 -7.35 5.00 -26.78
N SER A 58 -6.93 4.72 -28.01
CA SER A 58 -6.52 3.39 -28.47
C SER A 58 -5.37 2.74 -27.67
N LYS A 59 -4.60 3.52 -26.90
CA LYS A 59 -3.50 3.03 -26.05
C LYS A 59 -3.90 2.88 -24.57
N VAL A 60 -5.14 3.15 -24.18
CA VAL A 60 -5.57 3.08 -22.77
C VAL A 60 -5.32 1.71 -22.15
N LYS A 61 -5.63 0.61 -22.86
CA LYS A 61 -5.30 -0.75 -22.38
C LYS A 61 -3.81 -0.94 -22.10
N LYS A 62 -2.94 -0.38 -22.93
CA LYS A 62 -1.48 -0.50 -22.77
C LYS A 62 -0.98 0.21 -21.50
N VAL A 63 -1.66 1.26 -21.04
CA VAL A 63 -1.35 1.88 -19.73
C VAL A 63 -1.55 0.87 -18.59
N LEU A 64 -2.59 0.02 -18.68
CA LEU A 64 -2.84 -1.04 -17.71
C LEU A 64 -1.85 -2.20 -17.79
N GLU A 65 -0.91 -2.19 -18.73
CA GLU A 65 0.16 -3.19 -18.84
C GLU A 65 1.48 -2.67 -18.25
N LEU A 66 1.56 -1.39 -17.87
CA LEU A 66 2.73 -0.84 -17.18
C LEU A 66 2.94 -1.58 -15.86
N GLY A 67 4.22 -1.85 -15.56
CA GLY A 67 4.64 -2.56 -14.36
C GLY A 67 4.78 -1.64 -13.15
N CYS A 68 4.98 -0.33 -13.36
CA CYS A 68 5.20 0.62 -12.28
C CYS A 68 3.93 1.12 -11.58
N VAL A 69 2.74 0.92 -12.17
CA VAL A 69 1.48 1.55 -11.75
C VAL A 69 0.55 0.61 -10.99
N ASP A 70 -0.14 1.14 -9.97
CA ASP A 70 -1.03 0.38 -9.08
C ASP A 70 -2.51 0.53 -9.43
N ASN A 71 -3.00 1.73 -9.73
CA ASN A 71 -4.40 2.00 -10.07
C ASN A 71 -4.41 3.06 -11.15
N CYS A 72 -5.34 2.95 -12.10
CA CYS A 72 -5.43 3.88 -13.23
C CYS A 72 -6.84 4.44 -13.34
N TYR A 73 -6.92 5.70 -13.74
CA TYR A 73 -8.16 6.46 -13.87
C TYR A 73 -8.07 7.30 -15.14
N VAL A 74 -9.11 7.34 -15.95
CA VAL A 74 -9.20 8.38 -16.99
C VAL A 74 -9.65 9.68 -16.33
N LEU A 75 -8.82 10.71 -16.41
CA LEU A 75 -9.12 12.03 -15.90
C LEU A 75 -10.03 12.75 -16.89
N MET A 76 -11.17 13.23 -16.40
CA MET A 76 -12.21 13.87 -17.21
C MET A 76 -12.27 15.37 -16.96
N THR A 77 -11.88 15.81 -15.77
CA THR A 77 -11.83 17.23 -15.42
C THR A 77 -10.84 17.45 -14.28
N LYS A 78 -10.14 18.57 -14.36
CA LYS A 78 -9.33 19.14 -13.28
C LYS A 78 -9.70 20.60 -13.11
N VAL A 79 -10.10 20.98 -11.90
CA VAL A 79 -10.35 22.36 -11.52
C VAL A 79 -9.38 22.71 -10.42
N SER A 80 -8.46 23.63 -10.73
CA SER A 80 -7.58 24.20 -9.72
C SER A 80 -8.21 25.42 -9.09
N ASP A 81 -7.88 25.67 -7.82
CA ASP A 81 -8.46 26.76 -7.03
C ASP A 81 -10.00 26.72 -7.07
N PHE A 82 -10.56 25.57 -6.70
CA PHE A 82 -12.00 25.36 -6.57
C PHE A 82 -12.60 26.23 -5.45
N LYS A 83 -11.79 26.86 -4.58
CA LYS A 83 -12.23 27.81 -3.54
C LYS A 83 -13.35 27.26 -2.66
N PHE A 84 -13.10 26.21 -1.89
CA PHE A 84 -14.14 25.72 -0.98
C PHE A 84 -14.54 26.79 0.05
N SER A 85 -15.84 26.87 0.34
CA SER A 85 -16.42 27.82 1.29
C SER A 85 -16.51 27.20 2.69
N GLU A 86 -16.52 28.05 3.72
CA GLU A 86 -16.88 27.62 5.08
C GLU A 86 -18.34 27.14 5.16
N ASP A 87 -19.20 27.62 4.24
CA ASP A 87 -20.52 27.06 4.03
C ASP A 87 -20.43 25.71 3.30
N GLU A 88 -20.83 24.67 4.00
CA GLU A 88 -20.88 23.30 3.49
C GLU A 88 -21.88 23.15 2.33
N LEU A 89 -23.06 23.78 2.40
CA LEU A 89 -24.08 23.67 1.35
C LEU A 89 -23.64 24.34 0.07
N GLU A 90 -22.99 25.51 0.17
CA GLU A 90 -22.41 26.20 -0.99
C GLU A 90 -21.34 25.32 -1.66
N SER A 91 -20.42 24.77 -0.86
CA SER A 91 -19.38 23.86 -1.36
C SER A 91 -19.96 22.62 -2.04
N MET A 92 -21.01 22.02 -1.46
CA MET A 92 -21.69 20.87 -2.06
C MET A 92 -22.45 21.27 -3.33
N GLY A 93 -23.11 22.43 -3.36
CA GLY A 93 -23.80 22.94 -4.53
C GLY A 93 -22.85 23.09 -5.72
N ARG A 94 -21.65 23.64 -5.47
CA ARG A 94 -20.61 23.78 -6.49
C ARG A 94 -20.07 22.44 -6.98
N LEU A 95 -19.85 21.47 -6.08
CA LEU A 95 -19.46 20.11 -6.48
C LEU A 95 -20.53 19.43 -7.34
N ARG A 96 -21.82 19.63 -7.03
CA ARG A 96 -22.92 19.09 -7.83
C ARG A 96 -22.95 19.70 -9.22
N GLU A 97 -22.77 21.02 -9.31
CA GLU A 97 -22.76 21.76 -10.57
C GLU A 97 -21.62 21.31 -11.51
N LEU A 98 -20.48 20.93 -10.94
CA LEU A 98 -19.32 20.44 -11.68
C LEU A 98 -19.67 19.29 -12.64
N VAL A 99 -20.65 18.42 -12.30
CA VAL A 99 -21.09 17.29 -13.13
C VAL A 99 -21.41 17.69 -14.58
N ARG A 100 -21.93 18.91 -14.80
CA ARG A 100 -22.27 19.40 -16.15
C ARG A 100 -21.06 19.71 -17.02
N SER A 101 -19.95 20.10 -16.38
CA SER A 101 -18.70 20.47 -17.06
C SER A 101 -17.73 19.30 -17.24
N VAL A 102 -18.06 18.14 -16.67
CA VAL A 102 -17.22 16.95 -16.77
C VAL A 102 -17.19 16.40 -18.20
N ASP A 103 -16.00 16.09 -18.72
CA ASP A 103 -15.85 15.49 -20.05
C ASP A 103 -16.21 13.99 -20.06
N TRP A 104 -17.52 13.73 -20.03
CA TRP A 104 -18.07 12.38 -20.07
C TRP A 104 -17.84 11.67 -21.40
N GLU A 105 -17.70 12.41 -22.51
CA GLU A 105 -17.48 11.82 -23.84
C GLU A 105 -16.11 11.14 -23.90
N THR A 106 -15.04 11.89 -23.63
CA THR A 106 -13.67 11.34 -23.62
C THR A 106 -13.52 10.27 -22.54
N GLY A 107 -14.07 10.53 -21.35
CA GLY A 107 -14.02 9.58 -20.22
C GLY A 107 -14.66 8.23 -20.53
N LEU A 108 -15.88 8.22 -21.07
CA LEU A 108 -16.58 6.98 -21.40
C LEU A 108 -15.97 6.27 -22.62
N ARG A 109 -15.45 7.01 -23.61
CA ARG A 109 -14.71 6.41 -24.73
C ARG A 109 -13.48 5.66 -24.23
N ALA A 110 -12.66 6.30 -23.40
CA ALA A 110 -11.48 5.65 -22.80
C ALA A 110 -11.86 4.47 -21.88
N TRP A 111 -12.93 4.61 -21.08
CA TRP A 111 -13.42 3.53 -20.22
C TRP A 111 -13.87 2.30 -21.03
N ARG A 112 -14.51 2.51 -22.19
CA ARG A 112 -14.97 1.43 -23.08
C ARG A 112 -13.85 0.64 -23.75
N GLU A 113 -12.63 1.18 -23.79
CA GLU A 113 -11.48 0.37 -24.18
C GLU A 113 -11.31 -0.77 -23.19
N VAL A 114 -11.43 -0.51 -21.88
CA VAL A 114 -11.14 -1.51 -20.85
C VAL A 114 -12.36 -2.37 -20.51
N PHE A 115 -13.54 -1.76 -20.48
CA PHE A 115 -14.76 -2.41 -20.02
C PHE A 115 -15.86 -2.38 -21.08
N THR A 116 -16.73 -3.38 -21.05
CA THR A 116 -17.89 -3.47 -21.92
C THR A 116 -19.16 -3.36 -21.10
N PHE A 117 -20.16 -2.67 -21.64
CA PHE A 117 -21.54 -2.68 -21.12
C PHE A 117 -22.49 -3.14 -22.23
N LYS A 118 -23.62 -3.75 -21.85
CA LYS A 118 -24.53 -4.41 -22.80
C LYS A 118 -25.11 -3.45 -23.85
N GLN A 119 -25.27 -2.18 -23.48
CA GLN A 119 -25.81 -1.14 -24.36
C GLN A 119 -24.83 0.03 -24.49
N PRO A 120 -24.96 0.88 -25.53
CA PRO A 120 -24.22 2.13 -25.59
C PRO A 120 -24.53 3.02 -24.39
N ILE A 121 -23.50 3.53 -23.72
CA ILE A 121 -23.66 4.45 -22.59
C ILE A 121 -23.57 5.88 -23.11
N ASN A 122 -24.67 6.62 -23.13
CA ASN A 122 -24.65 8.01 -23.58
C ASN A 122 -23.77 8.88 -22.65
N SER A 123 -22.95 9.74 -23.25
CA SER A 123 -22.09 10.70 -22.54
C SER A 123 -22.81 11.96 -22.07
N LYS A 124 -24.04 12.16 -22.55
CA LYS A 124 -24.95 13.21 -22.11
C LYS A 124 -26.37 12.64 -22.01
N PRO A 125 -27.21 13.16 -21.12
CA PRO A 125 -28.62 12.81 -21.10
C PRO A 125 -29.33 13.32 -22.35
N ASP A 126 -30.43 12.65 -22.70
CA ASP A 126 -31.28 13.06 -23.83
C ASP A 126 -31.85 14.46 -23.63
N VAL A 127 -32.18 14.79 -22.37
CA VAL A 127 -32.59 16.13 -21.93
C VAL A 127 -31.72 16.51 -20.74
N ILE A 128 -30.97 17.60 -20.87
CA ILE A 128 -30.14 18.13 -19.79
C ILE A 128 -31.06 18.62 -18.66
N PRO A 129 -30.96 18.07 -17.44
CA PRO A 129 -31.80 18.52 -16.33
C PRO A 129 -31.51 19.96 -15.95
N VAL A 130 -32.58 20.76 -15.78
CA VAL A 130 -32.52 22.16 -15.35
C VAL A 130 -31.89 22.28 -13.95
N GLU A 131 -32.21 21.33 -13.06
CA GLU A 131 -31.64 21.24 -11.72
C GLU A 131 -31.06 19.85 -11.48
N LEU A 132 -29.95 19.81 -10.73
CA LEU A 132 -29.33 18.57 -10.28
C LEU A 132 -29.79 18.15 -8.88
N GLY A 133 -30.84 18.78 -8.35
CA GLY A 133 -31.33 18.63 -6.98
C GLY A 133 -30.48 19.39 -5.95
N GLU A 134 -31.05 19.59 -4.77
CA GLU A 134 -30.46 20.41 -3.69
C GLU A 134 -29.22 19.77 -3.03
N PRO A 135 -28.23 20.57 -2.62
CA PRO A 135 -27.13 20.10 -1.78
C PRO A 135 -27.63 19.67 -0.40
N VAL A 136 -26.98 18.67 0.17
CA VAL A 136 -27.32 18.12 1.49
C VAL A 136 -26.09 18.16 2.39
N LEU A 137 -26.27 18.57 3.65
CA LEU A 137 -25.21 18.57 4.66
C LEU A 137 -24.69 17.15 4.94
N SER A 138 -23.39 17.03 5.23
CA SER A 138 -22.83 15.79 5.73
C SER A 138 -23.38 15.51 7.14
N SER A 139 -23.96 14.32 7.31
CA SER A 139 -24.65 13.91 8.53
C SER A 139 -23.77 13.83 9.78
N ARG A 140 -22.45 14.02 9.64
CA ARG A 140 -21.48 13.93 10.74
C ARG A 140 -21.08 15.28 11.34
N ILE A 141 -21.23 16.38 10.61
CA ILE A 141 -20.75 17.70 11.06
C ILE A 141 -21.85 18.47 11.80
N HIS A 142 -23.12 18.19 11.51
CA HIS A 142 -24.27 18.83 12.15
C HIS A 142 -25.09 17.86 13.01
N LYS A 143 -24.58 17.52 14.21
CA LYS A 143 -25.48 17.36 15.37
C LYS A 143 -25.57 18.71 16.07
N PRO A 144 -26.75 19.36 16.14
CA PRO A 144 -26.90 20.55 16.95
C PRO A 144 -26.52 20.16 18.39
N GLN A 145 -25.52 20.83 18.96
CA GLN A 145 -25.37 20.80 20.42
C GLN A 145 -26.56 21.57 20.97
N LYS A 146 -27.60 20.84 21.39
CA LYS A 146 -28.58 21.41 22.33
C LYS A 146 -27.78 21.92 23.52
N GLY A 147 -28.00 23.20 23.82
CA GLY A 147 -27.28 23.92 24.85
C GLY A 147 -27.28 23.15 26.16
N ASP A 148 -26.08 22.95 26.69
CA ASP A 148 -25.80 22.96 28.11
C ASP A 148 -24.32 23.31 28.23
N ASN A 149 -24.04 24.36 29.00
CA ASN A 149 -22.70 24.78 29.37
C ASN A 149 -22.01 23.65 30.15
N VAL A 150 -21.40 22.71 29.44
CA VAL A 150 -20.45 21.75 30.00
C VAL A 150 -19.17 21.88 29.21
N VAL A 151 -18.17 22.50 29.84
CA VAL A 151 -16.79 22.55 29.35
C VAL A 151 -16.35 21.11 29.01
N LYS A 152 -16.32 20.76 27.72
CA LYS A 152 -15.88 19.44 27.27
C LYS A 152 -14.37 19.34 27.48
N LYS A 153 -13.98 18.67 28.58
CA LYS A 153 -12.58 18.31 28.88
C LYS A 153 -11.90 17.64 27.69
N SER A 154 -10.68 18.05 27.37
CA SER A 154 -9.91 17.53 26.23
C SER A 154 -9.68 16.01 26.36
N LYS A 155 -9.49 15.30 25.24
CA LYS A 155 -9.15 13.85 25.24
C LYS A 155 -7.95 13.55 26.16
N ARG A 156 -7.00 14.48 26.25
CA ARG A 156 -5.81 14.38 27.11
C ARG A 156 -6.15 14.51 28.61
N GLN A 157 -7.10 15.38 28.97
CA GLN A 157 -7.61 15.49 30.34
C GLN A 157 -8.41 14.26 30.77
N LYS A 158 -9.31 13.75 29.91
CA LYS A 158 -10.09 12.54 30.21
C LYS A 158 -9.19 11.31 30.40
N MET A 159 -8.10 11.21 29.62
CA MET A 159 -7.12 10.13 29.75
C MET A 159 -6.30 10.25 31.04
N LYS A 160 -5.89 11.46 31.43
CA LYS A 160 -5.21 11.71 32.71
C LYS A 160 -6.08 11.32 33.91
N GLU A 161 -7.33 11.76 33.95
CA GLU A 161 -8.26 11.42 35.04
C GLU A 161 -8.51 9.90 35.11
N ARG A 162 -8.63 9.22 33.96
CA ARG A 162 -8.84 7.77 33.92
C ARG A 162 -7.61 6.99 34.41
N MET A 163 -6.40 7.51 34.17
CA MET A 163 -5.16 6.93 34.71
C MET A 163 -5.00 7.20 36.21
N GLU A 164 -5.35 8.40 36.69
CA GLU A 164 -5.33 8.72 38.13
C GLU A 164 -6.34 7.87 38.90
N LYS A 165 -7.56 7.70 38.37
CA LYS A 165 -8.60 6.87 38.98
C LYS A 165 -8.19 5.39 39.07
N LYS A 166 -7.57 4.84 38.01
CA LYS A 166 -6.98 3.49 38.04
C LYS A 166 -5.82 3.38 39.03
N LYS A 167 -5.06 4.45 39.25
CA LYS A 167 -3.93 4.48 40.20
C LYS A 167 -4.43 4.51 41.65
N GLU A 168 -5.52 5.23 41.93
CA GLU A 168 -6.21 5.20 43.22
C GLU A 168 -6.90 3.86 43.51
N GLU A 169 -7.55 3.26 42.51
CA GLU A 169 -8.17 1.93 42.64
C GLU A 169 -7.11 0.84 42.93
N ARG A 170 -5.95 0.90 42.26
CA ARG A 170 -4.81 -0.01 42.55
C ARG A 170 -4.20 0.22 43.93
N LYS A 171 -4.15 1.47 44.42
CA LYS A 171 -3.71 1.76 45.80
C LYS A 171 -4.69 1.21 46.84
N LYS A 172 -6.00 1.38 46.64
CA LYS A 172 -7.03 0.81 47.52
C LYS A 172 -7.00 -0.72 47.52
N PHE A 173 -6.76 -1.34 46.36
CA PHE A 173 -6.63 -2.80 46.26
C PHE A 173 -5.37 -3.33 46.96
N ALA A 174 -4.23 -2.65 46.84
CA ALA A 174 -3.01 -3.01 47.55
C ALA A 174 -3.14 -2.83 49.08
N GLN A 175 -3.84 -1.78 49.52
CA GLN A 175 -4.04 -1.51 50.94
C GLN A 175 -5.02 -2.49 51.61
N ASN A 176 -6.02 -2.97 50.86
CA ASN A 176 -6.91 -4.03 51.33
C ASN A 176 -6.27 -5.43 51.33
N LYS A 177 -5.20 -5.64 50.55
CA LYS A 177 -4.46 -6.92 50.52
C LYS A 177 -3.46 -7.03 51.67
N ILE A 178 -2.92 -5.89 52.14
CA ILE A 178 -2.02 -5.81 53.29
C ILE A 178 -2.77 -5.96 54.62
N SER A 179 -4.06 -5.62 54.67
CA SER A 179 -4.90 -5.86 55.86
C SER A 179 -5.44 -7.30 55.97
N SER A 180 -5.28 -8.15 54.95
CA SER A 180 -5.74 -9.54 54.95
C SER A 180 -4.67 -10.61 55.23
N GLU A 181 -3.40 -10.23 55.40
CA GLU A 181 -2.28 -11.17 55.64
C GLU A 181 -1.67 -11.10 57.06
N ASN A 182 -2.34 -10.46 58.01
CA ASN A 182 -2.00 -10.60 59.43
C ASN A 182 -2.88 -11.68 60.08
N ASN A 183 -2.60 -12.95 59.79
CA ASN A 183 -2.86 -14.06 60.71
C ASN A 183 -2.10 -15.31 60.24
N VAL A 184 -1.48 -15.99 61.21
CA VAL A 184 -0.68 -17.23 61.14
C VAL A 184 0.84 -17.03 61.03
N ALA A 185 1.48 -17.16 62.19
CA ALA A 185 2.89 -17.46 62.39
C ALA A 185 3.17 -18.96 62.15
N ASP A 186 4.30 -19.35 61.57
CA ASP A 186 5.53 -19.78 62.27
C ASP A 186 6.57 -20.37 61.29
N LYS A 187 7.84 -20.06 61.58
CA LYS A 187 9.16 -20.71 61.30
C LYS A 187 9.57 -21.41 59.98
N ASP A 188 10.74 -20.91 59.56
CA ASP A 188 11.96 -21.58 59.05
C ASP A 188 12.26 -21.69 57.52
N ASN A 189 13.52 -21.30 57.25
CA ASN A 189 14.42 -21.53 56.12
C ASN A 189 14.48 -20.58 54.89
N VAL A 190 15.58 -19.81 54.89
CA VAL A 190 16.59 -19.55 53.84
C VAL A 190 16.20 -19.74 52.37
N THR A 191 16.60 -18.72 51.59
CA THR A 191 16.62 -18.55 50.11
C THR A 191 15.37 -17.88 49.57
N MET A 192 15.51 -16.70 48.93
CA MET A 192 14.66 -16.12 47.87
C MET A 192 14.99 -14.63 47.69
N VAL A 193 16.04 -14.33 46.93
CA VAL A 193 16.24 -13.02 46.30
C VAL A 193 16.45 -13.29 44.82
N THR A 194 15.38 -13.63 44.10
CA THR A 194 15.38 -13.75 42.62
C THR A 194 13.98 -13.73 41.98
N GLU A 195 12.93 -13.20 42.63
CA GLU A 195 11.57 -13.17 42.05
C GLU A 195 10.92 -11.78 41.95
N LEU A 196 11.65 -10.69 42.20
CA LEU A 196 11.11 -9.33 42.07
C LEU A 196 11.48 -8.63 40.74
N GLU A 197 12.26 -9.28 39.88
CA GLU A 197 12.63 -8.78 38.55
C GLU A 197 11.83 -9.42 37.39
N ASP A 198 11.24 -10.60 37.59
CA ASP A 198 10.42 -11.25 36.55
C ASP A 198 8.98 -10.72 36.49
N ILE A 199 8.46 -10.15 37.58
CA ILE A 199 7.12 -9.51 37.60
C ILE A 199 7.12 -8.18 36.82
N LYS A 200 8.25 -7.47 36.73
CA LYS A 200 8.37 -6.24 35.92
C LYS A 200 8.48 -6.50 34.41
N ASN A 201 8.89 -7.70 34.02
CA ASN A 201 9.01 -8.08 32.61
C ASN A 201 7.74 -8.71 32.05
N LEU A 202 6.92 -9.36 32.87
CA LEU A 202 5.59 -9.86 32.46
C LEU A 202 4.58 -8.73 32.14
N ASP A 203 4.62 -7.61 32.86
CA ASP A 203 3.70 -6.48 32.66
C ASP A 203 3.96 -5.72 31.34
N LYS A 204 5.21 -5.65 30.86
CA LYS A 204 5.55 -5.06 29.57
C LYS A 204 5.14 -5.92 28.36
N THR A 205 5.09 -7.24 28.54
CA THR A 205 4.57 -8.16 27.52
C THR A 205 3.05 -8.12 27.43
N SER A 206 2.35 -7.99 28.56
CA SER A 206 0.88 -7.90 28.62
C SER A 206 0.34 -6.62 27.99
N GLU A 207 0.92 -5.45 28.28
CA GLU A 207 0.55 -4.17 27.64
C GLU A 207 0.89 -4.13 26.13
N ARG A 208 1.87 -4.90 25.66
CA ARG A 208 2.19 -5.04 24.23
C ARG A 208 1.25 -5.99 23.50
N LEU A 209 0.83 -7.08 24.16
CA LEU A 209 -0.15 -8.03 23.63
C LEU A 209 -1.55 -7.42 23.54
N GLU A 210 -1.96 -6.59 24.51
CA GLU A 210 -3.24 -5.87 24.44
C GLU A 210 -3.28 -4.78 23.37
N ASN A 211 -2.20 -4.00 23.19
CA ASN A 211 -2.11 -3.02 22.10
C ASN A 211 -2.06 -3.70 20.72
N SER A 212 -1.40 -4.85 20.58
CA SER A 212 -1.41 -5.62 19.32
C SER A 212 -2.79 -6.20 18.98
N LYS A 213 -3.58 -6.61 19.99
CA LYS A 213 -4.96 -7.08 19.80
C LYS A 213 -5.96 -5.95 19.52
N GLU A 214 -5.68 -4.71 19.92
CA GLU A 214 -6.48 -3.54 19.55
C GLU A 214 -6.14 -3.02 18.15
N GLU A 215 -4.86 -3.05 17.73
CA GLU A 215 -4.46 -2.68 16.36
C GLU A 215 -4.96 -3.71 15.32
N GLU A 216 -4.91 -5.00 15.64
CA GLU A 216 -5.48 -6.08 14.81
C GLU A 216 -7.02 -5.99 14.75
N LYS A 217 -7.69 -5.45 15.79
CA LYS A 217 -9.14 -5.14 15.78
C LYS A 217 -9.48 -3.88 14.98
N VAL A 218 -8.56 -2.94 14.80
CA VAL A 218 -8.78 -1.71 14.01
C VAL A 218 -8.51 -1.96 12.52
N GLU A 219 -7.58 -2.86 12.17
CA GLU A 219 -7.41 -3.36 10.80
C GLU A 219 -8.53 -4.35 10.42
N LYS A 220 -8.92 -5.30 11.29
CA LYS A 220 -10.09 -6.16 11.05
C LYS A 220 -11.41 -5.38 10.94
N LYS A 221 -11.64 -4.32 11.72
CA LYS A 221 -12.83 -3.46 11.56
C LYS A 221 -12.89 -2.67 10.25
N LYS A 222 -11.77 -2.55 9.51
CA LYS A 222 -11.76 -1.96 8.17
C LYS A 222 -12.04 -3.00 7.08
N GLU A 223 -11.83 -4.30 7.35
CA GLU A 223 -12.05 -5.40 6.40
C GLU A 223 -13.36 -6.19 6.66
N ASP A 224 -13.81 -6.33 7.92
CA ASP A 224 -15.06 -7.01 8.29
C ASP A 224 -16.32 -6.23 7.88
N ASN A 225 -16.20 -4.91 7.64
CA ASN A 225 -17.30 -4.09 7.12
C ASN A 225 -17.64 -4.39 5.63
N VAL A 226 -16.91 -5.31 4.99
CA VAL A 226 -17.17 -5.79 3.62
C VAL A 226 -17.64 -7.26 3.61
N GLN A 227 -17.46 -8.04 4.68
CA GLN A 227 -17.81 -9.47 4.71
C GLN A 227 -19.00 -9.85 5.63
N GLU A 228 -19.45 -9.02 6.58
CA GLU A 228 -20.69 -9.29 7.36
C GLU A 228 -21.98 -8.85 6.61
N ALA A 229 -22.13 -9.27 5.35
CA ALA A 229 -23.42 -9.27 4.65
C ALA A 229 -23.78 -10.66 4.11
N GLU A 230 -23.10 -11.70 4.59
CA GLU A 230 -23.35 -13.09 4.26
C GLU A 230 -23.65 -13.82 5.57
N THR A 231 -24.73 -14.59 5.59
CA THR A 231 -25.28 -15.38 6.72
C THR A 231 -26.26 -14.66 7.67
N ALA A 232 -27.47 -14.42 7.17
CA ALA A 232 -28.68 -14.45 8.01
C ALA A 232 -29.92 -14.73 7.13
N ASP A 233 -30.16 -16.01 6.85
CA ASP A 233 -31.50 -16.50 6.60
C ASP A 233 -31.72 -17.77 7.43
N ASP A 234 -32.98 -18.01 7.77
CA ASP A 234 -33.56 -19.08 8.60
C ASP A 234 -33.45 -18.94 10.13
N THR A 235 -34.36 -18.15 10.68
CA THR A 235 -35.11 -18.58 11.88
C THR A 235 -36.52 -17.99 11.87
N LYS A 236 -37.53 -18.86 12.09
CA LYS A 236 -38.97 -18.54 12.06
C LYS A 236 -39.34 -17.39 13.02
N PRO A 237 -40.37 -16.58 12.70
CA PRO A 237 -40.69 -15.37 13.46
C PRO A 237 -41.44 -15.72 14.74
N ASP A 238 -40.99 -15.15 15.86
CA ASP A 238 -41.78 -15.04 17.07
C ASP A 238 -42.71 -13.83 16.95
N SER A 239 -43.99 -14.05 17.26
CA SER A 239 -45.07 -13.09 17.11
C SER A 239 -44.97 -11.93 18.11
N ASN A 240 -45.12 -10.70 17.60
CA ASN A 240 -45.40 -9.42 18.29
C ASN A 240 -44.31 -8.34 18.22
N THR A 241 -43.88 -7.99 17.01
CA THR A 241 -43.39 -6.64 16.73
C THR A 241 -43.98 -6.15 15.41
N GLU A 242 -44.57 -4.97 15.42
CA GLU A 242 -45.08 -4.30 14.21
C GLU A 242 -43.96 -4.21 13.15
N PRO A 243 -44.26 -4.46 11.87
CA PRO A 243 -43.24 -4.44 10.83
C PRO A 243 -42.71 -3.02 10.66
N MET A 244 -41.45 -2.80 11.05
CA MET A 244 -40.69 -1.62 10.62
C MET A 244 -40.72 -1.54 9.10
N ALA A 245 -41.26 -0.44 8.57
CA ALA A 245 -41.30 -0.16 7.15
C ALA A 245 -39.91 -0.34 6.51
N LYS A 246 -39.81 -1.21 5.50
CA LYS A 246 -38.62 -1.31 4.65
C LYS A 246 -38.27 0.09 4.15
N ARG A 247 -37.02 0.53 4.34
CA ARG A 247 -36.53 1.79 3.76
C ARG A 247 -36.84 1.79 2.25
N PRO A 248 -37.44 2.85 1.70
CA PRO A 248 -37.79 2.89 0.28
C PRO A 248 -36.54 2.70 -0.58
N LYS A 249 -36.64 1.90 -1.66
CA LYS A 249 -35.61 1.86 -2.71
C LYS A 249 -35.49 3.28 -3.28
N LEU A 250 -34.33 3.91 -3.13
CA LEU A 250 -34.11 5.33 -3.45
C LEU A 250 -34.23 5.65 -4.95
N THR A 251 -34.18 4.66 -5.83
CA THR A 251 -34.21 4.84 -7.29
C THR A 251 -34.87 3.64 -7.98
N GLU A 252 -35.59 3.88 -9.08
CA GLU A 252 -36.09 2.81 -9.96
C GLU A 252 -34.93 2.22 -10.76
N TYR A 253 -34.80 0.90 -10.78
CA TYR A 253 -33.70 0.23 -11.49
C TYR A 253 -34.04 0.10 -12.97
N SER A 254 -33.15 0.55 -13.84
CA SER A 254 -33.27 0.42 -15.29
C SER A 254 -32.21 -0.53 -15.84
N PRO A 255 -32.57 -1.71 -16.41
CA PRO A 255 -31.59 -2.69 -16.90
C PRO A 255 -30.74 -2.18 -18.07
N ASP A 256 -31.21 -1.14 -18.75
CA ASP A 256 -30.56 -0.54 -19.91
C ASP A 256 -29.50 0.52 -19.52
N LYS A 257 -29.43 0.87 -18.23
CA LYS A 257 -28.48 1.86 -17.71
C LYS A 257 -27.41 1.19 -16.85
N PRO A 258 -26.16 1.69 -16.89
CA PRO A 258 -25.10 1.13 -16.08
C PRO A 258 -25.39 1.36 -14.60
N ALA A 259 -24.93 0.41 -13.78
CA ALA A 259 -24.79 0.63 -12.35
C ALA A 259 -23.51 1.44 -12.07
N PHE A 260 -23.59 2.38 -11.12
CA PHE A 260 -22.46 3.22 -10.78
C PHE A 260 -22.34 3.50 -9.28
N ARG A 261 -21.13 3.86 -8.87
CA ARG A 261 -20.83 4.48 -7.59
C ARG A 261 -19.94 5.70 -7.78
N VAL A 262 -19.93 6.56 -6.78
CA VAL A 262 -18.89 7.58 -6.59
C VAL A 262 -17.98 7.15 -5.45
N THR A 263 -16.67 7.33 -5.63
CA THR A 263 -15.67 7.17 -4.56
C THR A 263 -14.93 8.48 -4.37
N CYS A 264 -15.00 9.05 -3.17
CA CYS A 264 -14.33 10.32 -2.85
C CYS A 264 -13.04 10.10 -2.06
N HIS A 265 -11.93 10.64 -2.55
CA HIS A 265 -10.69 10.79 -1.80
C HIS A 265 -10.45 12.27 -1.50
N ARG A 266 -10.28 12.58 -0.22
CA ARG A 266 -10.12 13.96 0.25
C ARG A 266 -8.85 14.09 1.09
N THR A 267 -8.02 15.07 0.77
CA THR A 267 -6.87 15.53 1.55
C THR A 267 -6.97 17.03 1.77
N GLY A 268 -6.49 17.51 2.92
CA GLY A 268 -6.66 18.90 3.37
C GLY A 268 -7.43 18.99 4.68
N LEU A 269 -7.11 20.02 5.47
CA LEU A 269 -7.63 20.20 6.83
C LEU A 269 -8.80 21.19 6.93
N ASN A 270 -9.04 22.00 5.88
CA ASN A 270 -9.90 23.19 5.95
C ASN A 270 -11.27 23.01 5.28
N HIS A 271 -11.66 21.78 4.93
CA HIS A 271 -12.97 21.54 4.33
C HIS A 271 -14.07 21.51 5.39
N SER A 272 -15.18 22.21 5.12
CA SER A 272 -16.41 22.23 5.93
C SER A 272 -17.22 20.92 5.84
N PHE A 273 -16.75 19.94 5.07
CA PHE A 273 -17.41 18.68 4.78
C PHE A 273 -16.47 17.46 4.90
N ASP A 274 -17.05 16.27 5.03
CA ASP A 274 -16.31 15.01 4.97
C ASP A 274 -16.37 14.36 3.58
N SER A 275 -15.52 13.35 3.34
CA SER A 275 -15.48 12.64 2.05
C SER A 275 -16.82 11.96 1.72
N MET A 276 -17.59 11.56 2.74
CA MET A 276 -18.87 10.88 2.53
C MET A 276 -19.95 11.88 2.08
N GLY A 277 -19.94 13.10 2.61
CA GLY A 277 -20.80 14.21 2.19
C GLY A 277 -20.53 14.59 0.73
N ALA A 278 -19.25 14.79 0.37
CA ALA A 278 -18.86 15.06 -1.02
C ALA A 278 -19.25 13.91 -1.96
N GLN A 279 -18.97 12.66 -1.58
CA GLN A 279 -19.34 11.46 -2.35
C GLN A 279 -20.85 11.39 -2.59
N SER A 280 -21.65 11.58 -1.54
CA SER A 280 -23.11 11.48 -1.63
C SER A 280 -23.70 12.61 -2.47
N ASN A 281 -23.22 13.84 -2.32
CA ASN A 281 -23.71 14.98 -3.09
C ASN A 281 -23.35 14.86 -4.58
N PHE A 282 -22.08 14.55 -4.88
CA PHE A 282 -21.64 14.36 -6.25
C PHE A 282 -22.35 13.16 -6.89
N GLY A 283 -22.51 12.05 -6.17
CA GLY A 283 -23.25 10.88 -6.65
C GLY A 283 -24.72 11.15 -6.92
N ALA A 284 -25.40 11.93 -6.07
CA ALA A 284 -26.77 12.35 -6.31
C ALA A 284 -26.89 13.23 -7.56
N ALA A 285 -25.93 14.11 -7.80
CA ALA A 285 -25.89 14.93 -9.01
C ALA A 285 -25.65 14.09 -10.27
N VAL A 286 -24.72 13.13 -10.25
CA VAL A 286 -24.51 12.18 -11.38
C VAL A 286 -25.77 11.35 -11.63
N TYR A 287 -26.45 10.87 -10.59
CA TYR A 287 -27.75 10.20 -10.73
C TYR A 287 -28.78 11.11 -11.37
N ASN A 288 -28.92 12.35 -10.91
CA ASN A 288 -29.91 13.26 -11.47
C ASN A 288 -29.61 13.64 -12.91
N TYR A 289 -28.33 13.69 -13.29
CA TYR A 289 -27.88 13.97 -14.65
C TYR A 289 -28.15 12.80 -15.60
N PHE A 290 -27.73 11.57 -15.28
CA PHE A 290 -27.81 10.42 -16.21
C PHE A 290 -28.96 9.44 -15.93
N LYS A 291 -29.46 9.43 -14.69
CA LYS A 291 -30.35 8.40 -14.13
C LYS A 291 -29.76 6.98 -14.20
N TRP A 292 -28.44 6.85 -14.08
CA TRP A 292 -27.75 5.56 -13.91
C TRP A 292 -28.14 4.89 -12.59
N ASN A 293 -28.00 3.57 -12.49
CA ASN A 293 -28.41 2.85 -11.27
C ASN A 293 -27.38 3.04 -10.17
N VAL A 294 -27.77 3.54 -9.00
CA VAL A 294 -26.83 3.68 -7.87
C VAL A 294 -26.59 2.31 -7.23
N SER A 295 -25.33 1.87 -7.17
CA SER A 295 -24.95 0.61 -6.52
C SER A 295 -23.55 0.71 -5.90
N MET A 296 -23.46 0.49 -4.59
CA MET A 296 -22.17 0.60 -3.86
C MET A 296 -21.31 -0.66 -3.97
N LYS A 297 -21.91 -1.81 -4.30
CA LYS A 297 -21.26 -3.13 -4.34
C LYS A 297 -21.09 -3.62 -5.76
N GLU A 298 -22.19 -3.71 -6.50
CA GLU A 298 -22.22 -4.24 -7.87
C GLU A 298 -22.42 -3.08 -8.84
N PHE A 299 -21.32 -2.47 -9.26
CA PHE A 299 -21.31 -1.34 -10.18
C PHE A 299 -20.51 -1.68 -11.44
N ASP A 300 -20.95 -1.11 -12.56
CA ASP A 300 -20.21 -1.12 -13.81
C ASP A 300 -19.17 -0.01 -13.82
N ILE A 301 -19.59 1.21 -13.44
CA ILE A 301 -18.78 2.43 -13.48
C ILE A 301 -18.46 2.91 -12.07
N GLU A 302 -17.18 3.18 -11.80
CA GLU A 302 -16.75 3.89 -10.61
C GLU A 302 -16.25 5.28 -10.99
N VAL A 303 -16.97 6.30 -10.53
CA VAL A 303 -16.61 7.71 -10.70
C VAL A 303 -15.76 8.12 -9.51
N MET A 304 -14.54 8.57 -9.77
CA MET A 304 -13.60 9.02 -8.75
C MET A 304 -13.69 10.53 -8.59
N LEU A 305 -13.90 10.98 -7.35
CA LEU A 305 -13.82 12.38 -6.95
C LEU A 305 -12.59 12.56 -6.05
N TYR A 306 -11.57 13.23 -6.57
CA TYR A 306 -10.39 13.60 -5.80
C TYR A 306 -10.48 15.08 -5.42
N ILE A 307 -10.33 15.35 -4.13
CA ILE A 307 -10.28 16.70 -3.57
C ILE A 307 -8.98 16.80 -2.79
N ASP A 308 -8.04 17.62 -3.26
CA ASP A 308 -6.78 17.88 -2.57
C ASP A 308 -6.64 19.37 -2.29
N SER A 309 -6.86 19.76 -1.03
CA SER A 309 -6.97 21.17 -0.66
C SER A 309 -8.04 21.86 -1.54
N ASP A 310 -7.70 22.83 -2.38
CA ASP A 310 -8.64 23.47 -3.31
C ASP A 310 -8.60 22.90 -4.73
N ASP A 311 -7.82 21.85 -5.01
CA ASP A 311 -7.83 21.19 -6.33
C ASP A 311 -8.87 20.06 -6.37
N VAL A 312 -9.72 20.06 -7.39
CA VAL A 312 -10.71 19.02 -7.64
C VAL A 312 -10.41 18.30 -8.95
N ARG A 313 -10.45 16.97 -8.92
CA ARG A 313 -10.32 16.11 -10.10
C ARG A 313 -11.44 15.08 -10.14
N VAL A 314 -12.00 14.88 -11.33
CA VAL A 314 -13.03 13.86 -11.58
C VAL A 314 -12.53 12.91 -12.66
N GLY A 315 -12.70 11.60 -12.46
CA GLY A 315 -12.31 10.60 -13.44
C GLY A 315 -13.10 9.31 -13.32
N LEU A 316 -12.92 8.38 -14.27
CA LEU A 316 -13.45 7.01 -14.18
C LEU A 316 -12.34 6.03 -13.85
N ALA A 317 -12.60 5.09 -12.94
CA ALA A 317 -11.67 4.01 -12.66
C ALA A 317 -11.52 3.07 -13.86
N LEU A 318 -10.26 2.77 -14.20
CA LEU A 318 -9.87 1.78 -15.21
C LEU A 318 -9.41 0.46 -14.57
N THR A 319 -9.32 0.41 -13.24
CA THR A 319 -8.86 -0.75 -12.47
C THR A 319 -9.87 -1.13 -11.40
N ARG A 320 -10.53 -2.29 -11.54
CA ARG A 320 -11.45 -2.84 -10.50
C ARG A 320 -10.71 -3.32 -9.26
N GLN A 321 -9.52 -3.88 -9.47
CA GLN A 321 -8.58 -4.23 -8.41
C GLN A 321 -7.24 -3.59 -8.75
N SER A 322 -6.50 -3.22 -7.71
CA SER A 322 -5.17 -2.66 -7.89
C SER A 322 -4.24 -3.67 -8.57
N LEU A 323 -3.45 -3.16 -9.50
CA LEU A 323 -2.57 -3.87 -10.42
C LEU A 323 -1.38 -4.54 -9.71
N HIS A 324 -1.08 -4.20 -8.45
CA HIS A 324 -0.15 -4.98 -7.65
C HIS A 324 -0.64 -6.41 -7.33
N ARG A 325 -1.91 -6.75 -7.58
CA ARG A 325 -2.45 -8.09 -7.33
C ARG A 325 -2.35 -9.06 -8.51
N ARG A 326 -1.75 -8.65 -9.65
CA ARG A 326 -1.75 -9.45 -10.90
C ARG A 326 -1.02 -10.79 -10.82
N HIS A 327 0.02 -10.94 -9.99
CA HIS A 327 1.01 -12.02 -10.14
C HIS A 327 1.29 -12.80 -8.85
N THR A 328 0.44 -12.71 -7.82
CA THR A 328 0.72 -13.30 -6.51
C THR A 328 -0.56 -13.81 -5.86
N ILE A 329 -0.56 -15.09 -5.46
CA ILE A 329 -1.67 -15.75 -4.75
C ILE A 329 -1.24 -16.33 -3.40
N ALA A 330 0.03 -16.73 -3.26
CA ALA A 330 0.59 -17.31 -2.06
C ALA A 330 1.43 -16.25 -1.32
N PHE A 331 0.84 -15.64 -0.30
CA PHE A 331 1.45 -14.55 0.46
C PHE A 331 2.24 -15.06 1.68
N GLY A 332 3.46 -14.55 1.86
CA GLY A 332 4.19 -14.54 3.12
C GLY A 332 3.91 -13.29 3.97
N PRO A 333 4.39 -13.25 5.23
CA PRO A 333 4.09 -12.20 6.21
C PRO A 333 4.47 -10.77 5.79
N THR A 334 5.47 -10.65 4.91
CA THR A 334 6.01 -9.38 4.41
C THR A 334 6.17 -9.42 2.90
N THR A 335 5.21 -10.01 2.19
CA THR A 335 5.25 -10.10 0.72
C THR A 335 5.35 -8.72 0.09
N LEU A 336 6.42 -8.48 -0.68
CA LEU A 336 6.62 -7.25 -1.43
C LEU A 336 5.52 -7.09 -2.49
N ARG A 337 5.09 -5.85 -2.77
CA ARG A 337 4.17 -5.59 -3.88
C ARG A 337 4.89 -5.80 -5.22
N PRO A 338 4.30 -6.54 -6.18
CA PRO A 338 4.81 -6.69 -7.55
C PRO A 338 5.24 -5.38 -8.23
N THR A 339 4.47 -4.29 -8.06
CA THR A 339 4.79 -2.99 -8.66
C THR A 339 6.07 -2.39 -8.07
N ILE A 340 6.34 -2.60 -6.78
CA ILE A 340 7.60 -2.16 -6.13
C ILE A 340 8.78 -3.00 -6.63
N ALA A 341 8.61 -4.32 -6.71
CA ALA A 341 9.62 -5.22 -7.27
C ALA A 341 10.00 -4.83 -8.69
N TYR A 342 9.01 -4.56 -9.55
CA TYR A 342 9.23 -4.11 -10.93
C TYR A 342 10.02 -2.81 -11.00
N ASN A 343 9.68 -1.83 -10.15
CA ASN A 343 10.41 -0.58 -10.05
C ASN A 343 11.88 -0.79 -9.62
N MET A 344 12.16 -1.69 -8.68
CA MET A 344 13.53 -2.03 -8.28
C MET A 344 14.32 -2.71 -9.41
N LEU A 345 13.68 -3.60 -10.19
CA LEU A 345 14.28 -4.28 -11.35
C LEU A 345 14.64 -3.30 -12.47
N ARG A 346 13.76 -2.33 -12.73
CA ARG A 346 14.00 -1.21 -13.65
C ARG A 346 15.26 -0.42 -13.32
N LEU A 347 15.48 -0.09 -12.03
CA LEU A 347 16.70 0.58 -11.58
C LEU A 347 17.97 -0.23 -11.86
N CYS A 348 17.84 -1.56 -11.93
CA CYS A 348 18.95 -2.45 -12.25
C CYS A 348 19.32 -2.44 -13.73
N LYS A 349 18.53 -1.87 -14.66
CA LYS A 349 18.87 -1.86 -16.10
C LYS A 349 19.28 -3.25 -16.63
N ILE A 350 18.49 -4.27 -16.33
CA ILE A 350 18.77 -5.68 -16.69
C ILE A 350 19.01 -5.81 -18.20
N GLN A 351 20.04 -6.56 -18.57
CA GLN A 351 20.39 -6.86 -19.96
C GLN A 351 20.11 -8.34 -20.30
N PRO A 352 19.87 -8.67 -21.58
CA PRO A 352 19.77 -10.06 -22.03
C PRO A 352 20.99 -10.89 -21.63
N GLY A 353 20.76 -12.16 -21.25
CA GLY A 353 21.81 -13.09 -20.84
C GLY A 353 22.39 -12.88 -19.44
N GLU A 354 21.97 -11.87 -18.69
CA GLU A 354 22.40 -11.68 -17.31
C GLU A 354 21.83 -12.75 -16.36
N ILE A 355 22.55 -13.02 -15.28
CA ILE A 355 22.08 -13.87 -14.17
C ILE A 355 21.66 -12.95 -13.02
N ILE A 356 20.40 -13.02 -12.64
CA ILE A 356 19.76 -12.24 -11.59
C ILE A 356 19.42 -13.16 -10.42
N CYS A 357 19.80 -12.76 -9.22
CA CYS A 357 19.59 -13.53 -8.01
C CYS A 357 18.86 -12.72 -6.94
N ASP A 358 17.77 -13.27 -6.42
CA ASP A 358 17.18 -12.85 -5.14
C ASP A 358 17.54 -13.89 -4.07
N PRO A 359 18.52 -13.61 -3.20
CA PRO A 359 19.03 -14.57 -2.22
C PRO A 359 18.13 -14.75 -1.00
N MET A 360 17.10 -13.91 -0.83
CA MET A 360 16.13 -13.97 0.28
C MET A 360 14.72 -13.69 -0.27
N CYS A 361 14.28 -14.54 -1.20
CA CYS A 361 13.17 -14.23 -2.09
C CYS A 361 11.78 -14.26 -1.44
N GLY A 362 11.64 -14.82 -0.23
CA GLY A 362 10.35 -14.94 0.44
C GLY A 362 9.34 -15.72 -0.41
N SER A 363 8.28 -15.05 -0.86
CA SER A 363 7.25 -15.61 -1.76
C SER A 363 7.55 -15.46 -3.25
N GLY A 364 8.75 -14.99 -3.62
CA GLY A 364 9.26 -15.01 -4.98
C GLY A 364 8.84 -13.85 -5.88
N VAL A 365 8.31 -12.76 -5.32
CA VAL A 365 7.75 -11.66 -6.11
C VAL A 365 8.77 -11.03 -7.06
N ILE A 366 9.99 -10.75 -6.58
CA ILE A 366 11.06 -10.14 -7.38
C ILE A 366 11.45 -11.03 -8.57
N PRO A 367 11.86 -12.30 -8.40
CA PRO A 367 12.25 -13.14 -9.53
C PRO A 367 11.08 -13.43 -10.49
N ILE A 368 9.84 -13.51 -9.99
CA ILE A 368 8.65 -13.64 -10.84
C ILE A 368 8.45 -12.40 -11.71
N GLN A 369 8.50 -11.19 -11.14
CA GLN A 369 8.42 -9.97 -11.96
C GLN A 369 9.58 -9.90 -12.95
N ALA A 370 10.80 -10.24 -12.52
CA ALA A 370 11.96 -10.19 -13.38
C ALA A 370 11.76 -11.08 -14.62
N ALA A 371 11.34 -12.32 -14.43
CA ALA A 371 11.11 -13.27 -15.51
C ALA A 371 9.97 -12.89 -16.47
N LEU A 372 8.97 -12.14 -15.99
CA LEU A 372 7.87 -11.66 -16.81
C LEU A 372 8.28 -10.56 -17.80
N TYR A 373 9.21 -9.69 -17.40
CA TYR A 373 9.53 -8.47 -18.16
C TYR A 373 10.92 -8.48 -18.82
N TRP A 374 11.84 -9.35 -18.40
CA TRP A 374 13.17 -9.51 -18.99
C TRP A 374 13.48 -10.95 -19.43
N PRO A 375 12.59 -11.64 -20.18
CA PRO A 375 12.58 -13.10 -20.36
C PRO A 375 13.89 -13.72 -20.91
N GLU A 376 14.79 -12.90 -21.47
CA GLU A 376 16.10 -13.31 -21.97
C GLU A 376 17.19 -13.42 -20.88
N ALA A 377 16.86 -13.19 -19.62
CA ALA A 377 17.77 -13.34 -18.49
C ALA A 377 17.49 -14.62 -17.67
N THR A 378 18.42 -14.99 -16.77
CA THR A 378 18.28 -16.16 -15.90
C THR A 378 18.01 -15.74 -14.46
N TYR A 379 17.06 -16.42 -13.80
CA TYR A 379 16.59 -16.03 -12.46
C TYR A 379 16.82 -17.13 -11.43
N LEU A 380 17.62 -16.78 -10.42
CA LEU A 380 17.84 -17.56 -9.23
C LEU A 380 17.05 -16.93 -8.08
N ALA A 381 16.29 -17.75 -7.37
CA ALA A 381 15.54 -17.35 -6.21
C ALA A 381 15.91 -18.30 -5.07
N GLY A 382 16.32 -17.77 -3.93
CA GLY A 382 16.48 -18.65 -2.79
C GLY A 382 16.14 -18.03 -1.46
N GLU A 383 15.93 -18.93 -0.51
CA GLU A 383 15.26 -18.64 0.74
C GLU A 383 15.64 -19.71 1.77
N ILE A 384 15.81 -19.30 3.02
CA ILE A 384 16.20 -20.19 4.11
C ILE A 384 14.99 -20.97 4.66
N VAL A 385 13.80 -20.36 4.62
CA VAL A 385 12.56 -20.94 5.12
C VAL A 385 11.86 -21.79 4.07
N ARG A 386 11.78 -23.10 4.30
CA ARG A 386 11.18 -24.06 3.36
C ARG A 386 9.75 -23.67 2.92
N LYS A 387 8.89 -23.27 3.87
CA LYS A 387 7.51 -22.85 3.55
C LYS A 387 7.45 -21.66 2.59
N ALA A 388 8.44 -20.78 2.59
CA ALA A 388 8.49 -19.63 1.69
C ALA A 388 8.97 -20.05 0.29
N VAL A 389 9.89 -21.01 0.19
CA VAL A 389 10.21 -21.70 -1.06
C VAL A 389 8.97 -22.33 -1.69
N ASP A 390 8.16 -23.04 -0.90
CA ASP A 390 6.94 -23.69 -1.41
C ASP A 390 5.94 -22.64 -1.95
N ARG A 391 5.74 -21.51 -1.25
CA ARG A 391 4.93 -20.38 -1.75
C ARG A 391 5.47 -19.77 -3.04
N THR A 392 6.79 -19.69 -3.19
CA THR A 392 7.42 -19.19 -4.42
C THR A 392 7.07 -20.11 -5.60
N VAL A 393 7.11 -21.43 -5.40
CA VAL A 393 6.72 -22.41 -6.42
C VAL A 393 5.24 -22.24 -6.80
N GLU A 394 4.33 -22.15 -5.82
CA GLU A 394 2.90 -21.91 -6.06
C GLU A 394 2.64 -20.63 -6.89
N ASN A 395 3.35 -19.54 -6.59
CA ASN A 395 3.22 -18.29 -7.34
C ASN A 395 3.79 -18.40 -8.77
N VAL A 396 4.88 -19.14 -8.97
CA VAL A 396 5.44 -19.42 -10.32
C VAL A 396 4.45 -20.23 -11.15
N GLU A 397 3.86 -21.27 -10.57
CA GLU A 397 2.84 -22.11 -11.22
C GLU A 397 1.60 -21.29 -11.61
N TYR A 398 1.10 -20.45 -10.69
CA TYR A 398 -0.01 -19.54 -10.96
C TYR A 398 0.28 -18.62 -12.15
N VAL A 399 1.45 -17.98 -12.17
CA VAL A 399 1.83 -17.08 -13.26
C VAL A 399 1.99 -17.83 -14.58
N ASN A 400 2.52 -19.06 -14.56
CA ASN A 400 2.61 -19.90 -15.75
C ASN A 400 1.24 -20.29 -16.31
N LYS A 401 0.26 -20.55 -15.43
CA LYS A 401 -1.13 -20.73 -15.85
C LYS A 401 -1.68 -19.49 -16.56
N LEU A 402 -1.46 -18.30 -15.99
CA LEU A 402 -1.88 -17.04 -16.63
C LEU A 402 -1.19 -16.78 -17.98
N GLN A 403 0.08 -17.18 -18.14
CA GLN A 403 0.78 -17.07 -19.42
C GLN A 403 0.20 -18.04 -20.46
N ALA A 404 -0.10 -19.28 -20.05
CA ALA A 404 -0.74 -20.26 -20.94
C ALA A 404 -2.13 -19.81 -21.42
N GLU A 405 -2.95 -19.22 -20.54
CA GLU A 405 -4.25 -18.62 -20.90
C GLU A 405 -4.11 -17.47 -21.93
N LYS A 406 -2.93 -16.85 -21.98
CA LYS A 406 -2.59 -15.77 -22.94
C LYS A 406 -1.76 -16.27 -24.12
N GLU A 407 -1.61 -17.58 -24.29
CA GLU A 407 -0.80 -18.21 -25.33
C GLU A 407 0.67 -17.71 -25.35
N LYS A 408 1.20 -17.40 -24.17
CA LYS A 408 2.56 -16.91 -23.97
C LYS A 408 3.44 -17.97 -23.30
N PRO A 409 4.76 -17.94 -23.52
CA PRO A 409 5.67 -18.86 -22.86
C PRO A 409 5.65 -18.65 -21.34
N GLY A 410 5.73 -19.75 -20.59
CA GLY A 410 5.89 -19.71 -19.14
C GLY A 410 7.22 -19.11 -18.71
N ILE A 411 7.24 -18.54 -17.50
CA ILE A 411 8.44 -18.06 -16.83
C ILE A 411 9.26 -19.23 -16.26
N LYS A 412 10.58 -19.04 -16.22
CA LYS A 412 11.53 -19.98 -15.65
C LYS A 412 12.28 -19.33 -14.50
N VAL A 413 11.97 -19.74 -13.28
CA VAL A 413 12.63 -19.29 -12.04
C VAL A 413 13.21 -20.51 -11.33
N GLN A 414 14.51 -20.51 -11.08
CA GLN A 414 15.17 -21.57 -10.32
C GLN A 414 15.08 -21.26 -8.83
N THR A 415 14.21 -21.98 -8.13
CA THR A 415 13.97 -21.76 -6.69
C THR A 415 14.73 -22.78 -5.86
N VAL A 416 15.56 -22.31 -4.91
CA VAL A 416 16.45 -23.15 -4.10
C VAL A 416 16.34 -22.78 -2.62
N LYS A 417 16.34 -23.78 -1.74
CA LYS A 417 16.54 -23.52 -0.31
C LYS A 417 18.02 -23.34 -0.02
N TRP A 418 18.43 -22.18 0.53
CA TRP A 418 19.83 -21.92 0.88
C TRP A 418 19.96 -20.92 2.04
N ASP A 419 21.19 -20.68 2.48
CA ASP A 419 21.54 -19.59 3.39
C ASP A 419 22.22 -18.46 2.59
N ALA A 420 21.64 -17.26 2.61
CA ALA A 420 22.17 -16.10 1.90
C ALA A 420 23.54 -15.62 2.43
N THR A 421 23.94 -16.06 3.62
CA THR A 421 25.27 -15.77 4.20
C THR A 421 26.35 -16.74 3.72
N ASN A 422 25.98 -17.81 3.01
CA ASN A 422 26.87 -18.79 2.41
C ASN A 422 26.19 -19.43 1.19
N LEU A 423 26.24 -18.72 0.07
CA LEU A 423 25.55 -19.08 -1.17
C LEU A 423 26.21 -20.29 -1.84
N PRO A 424 25.44 -21.31 -2.27
CA PRO A 424 25.95 -22.46 -3.02
C PRO A 424 26.18 -22.12 -4.50
N LEU A 425 26.76 -20.94 -4.76
CA LEU A 425 27.02 -20.39 -6.10
C LEU A 425 28.51 -20.21 -6.31
N GLN A 426 28.94 -20.35 -7.56
CA GLN A 426 30.34 -20.13 -7.95
C GLN A 426 30.72 -18.65 -7.77
N ASP A 427 31.99 -18.39 -7.51
CA ASP A 427 32.53 -17.03 -7.49
C ASP A 427 32.25 -16.34 -8.84
N GLU A 428 31.94 -15.05 -8.80
CA GLU A 428 31.71 -14.21 -9.99
C GLU A 428 30.67 -14.74 -11.00
N SER A 429 29.69 -15.52 -10.54
CA SER A 429 28.66 -16.11 -11.39
C SER A 429 27.41 -15.25 -11.56
N VAL A 430 27.07 -14.41 -10.59
CA VAL A 430 25.84 -13.58 -10.61
C VAL A 430 26.15 -12.17 -11.12
N THR A 431 25.30 -11.63 -11.98
CA THR A 431 25.47 -10.28 -12.53
C THR A 431 24.70 -9.25 -11.71
N VAL A 432 23.47 -9.56 -11.32
CA VAL A 432 22.62 -8.67 -10.52
C VAL A 432 22.10 -9.40 -9.31
N PHE A 433 22.33 -8.83 -8.13
CA PHE A 433 21.55 -9.21 -6.97
C PHE A 433 20.43 -8.21 -6.70
N ILE A 434 19.26 -8.68 -6.32
CA ILE A 434 18.13 -7.81 -5.98
C ILE A 434 17.30 -8.47 -4.90
N THR A 435 17.02 -7.76 -3.80
CA THR A 435 16.28 -8.36 -2.69
C THR A 435 15.61 -7.34 -1.78
N ASP A 436 14.47 -7.75 -1.22
CA ASP A 436 13.78 -7.07 -0.13
C ASP A 436 14.31 -7.61 1.20
N LEU A 437 15.27 -6.92 1.80
CA LEU A 437 15.91 -7.36 3.03
C LEU A 437 14.91 -7.38 4.19
N PRO A 438 15.04 -8.29 5.18
CA PRO A 438 14.18 -8.25 6.36
C PRO A 438 14.37 -6.95 7.15
N PHE A 439 13.29 -6.21 7.43
CA PHE A 439 13.39 -4.88 8.09
C PHE A 439 13.64 -4.94 9.60
N GLY A 440 13.52 -6.12 10.22
CA GLY A 440 13.66 -6.27 11.66
C GLY A 440 12.48 -5.72 12.47
N VAL A 441 11.28 -5.70 11.85
CA VAL A 441 10.02 -5.22 12.46
C VAL A 441 9.00 -6.36 12.54
N ARG A 442 8.62 -6.93 11.39
CA ARG A 442 7.69 -8.08 11.29
C ARG A 442 8.42 -9.41 11.15
N LEU A 443 9.62 -9.38 10.58
CA LEU A 443 10.52 -10.52 10.43
C LEU A 443 11.89 -10.14 10.99
N GLY A 444 12.39 -10.97 11.93
CA GLY A 444 13.62 -10.73 12.67
C GLY A 444 13.58 -9.43 13.47
N SER A 445 14.77 -8.92 13.78
CA SER A 445 15.01 -7.70 14.55
C SER A 445 16.17 -6.91 13.98
N LYS A 446 16.22 -5.60 14.25
CA LYS A 446 17.38 -4.78 13.88
C LYS A 446 18.69 -5.26 14.51
N LYS A 447 18.62 -5.96 15.65
CA LYS A 447 19.78 -6.59 16.30
C LYS A 447 20.28 -7.79 15.49
N GLU A 448 19.40 -8.59 14.91
CA GLU A 448 19.81 -9.67 14.00
C GLU A 448 20.34 -9.10 12.68
N ASN A 449 19.73 -8.03 12.16
CA ASN A 449 20.19 -7.36 10.94
C ASN A 449 21.63 -6.83 11.03
N SER A 450 22.09 -6.41 12.22
CA SER A 450 23.48 -5.96 12.42
C SER A 450 24.52 -7.07 12.19
N SER A 451 24.09 -8.34 12.26
CA SER A 451 24.90 -9.51 11.92
C SER A 451 24.60 -10.02 10.51
N LEU A 452 23.31 -10.06 10.13
CA LEU A 452 22.86 -10.61 8.85
C LEU A 452 23.33 -9.76 7.67
N TYR A 453 23.08 -8.45 7.68
CA TYR A 453 23.36 -7.60 6.52
C TYR A 453 24.85 -7.63 6.14
N PRO A 454 25.82 -7.44 7.06
CA PRO A 454 27.23 -7.50 6.70
C PRO A 454 27.63 -8.84 6.08
N LYS A 455 27.14 -9.97 6.64
CA LYS A 455 27.44 -11.32 6.12
C LYS A 455 26.88 -11.55 4.73
N VAL A 456 25.63 -11.15 4.50
CA VAL A 456 24.99 -11.27 3.18
C VAL A 456 25.74 -10.42 2.16
N LEU A 457 25.99 -9.13 2.44
CA LEU A 457 26.70 -8.27 1.48
C LEU A 457 28.15 -8.74 1.23
N TYR A 458 28.81 -9.29 2.25
CA TYR A 458 30.14 -9.87 2.12
C TYR A 458 30.12 -11.09 1.20
N GLU A 459 29.21 -12.03 1.43
CA GLU A 459 29.07 -13.23 0.60
C GLU A 459 28.68 -12.89 -0.85
N MET A 460 27.80 -11.91 -1.04
CA MET A 460 27.48 -11.41 -2.38
C MET A 460 28.70 -10.80 -3.08
N SER A 461 29.68 -10.26 -2.35
CA SER A 461 30.92 -9.73 -2.93
C SER A 461 31.74 -10.81 -3.63
N ARG A 462 31.64 -12.07 -3.17
CA ARG A 462 32.28 -13.25 -3.76
C ARG A 462 31.58 -13.70 -5.04
N VAL A 463 30.26 -13.76 -5.00
CA VAL A 463 29.43 -14.33 -6.07
C VAL A 463 29.17 -13.35 -7.21
N THR A 464 29.22 -12.05 -6.95
CA THR A 464 28.93 -11.01 -7.96
C THR A 464 30.10 -10.84 -8.93
N LYS A 465 29.82 -10.79 -10.24
CA LYS A 465 30.79 -10.46 -11.29
C LYS A 465 31.56 -9.18 -10.99
N LEU A 466 32.89 -9.24 -11.12
CA LEU A 466 33.74 -8.06 -10.98
C LEU A 466 33.43 -7.00 -12.05
N LYS A 467 33.55 -5.73 -11.66
CA LYS A 467 33.42 -4.51 -12.51
C LYS A 467 32.05 -4.23 -13.14
N SER A 468 31.30 -5.25 -13.52
CA SER A 468 30.00 -5.15 -14.19
C SER A 468 28.82 -5.47 -13.26
N GLY A 469 29.09 -6.19 -12.18
CA GLY A 469 28.05 -6.63 -11.27
C GLY A 469 27.49 -5.52 -10.40
N ARG A 470 26.23 -5.69 -9.99
CA ARG A 470 25.49 -4.69 -9.21
C ARG A 470 24.48 -5.34 -8.27
N ALA A 471 24.05 -4.58 -7.28
CA ALA A 471 23.06 -5.01 -6.32
C ALA A 471 22.01 -3.92 -6.05
N CYS A 472 20.76 -4.35 -5.79
CA CYS A 472 19.62 -3.51 -5.47
C CYS A 472 18.94 -4.02 -4.18
N PHE A 473 18.97 -3.22 -3.13
CA PHE A 473 18.46 -3.60 -1.82
C PHE A 473 17.31 -2.71 -1.39
N LEU A 474 16.25 -3.30 -0.87
CA LEU A 474 15.20 -2.57 -0.18
C LEU A 474 15.30 -2.84 1.33
N THR A 475 15.31 -1.78 2.15
CA THR A 475 15.16 -1.90 3.61
C THR A 475 14.65 -0.64 4.28
N GLN A 476 13.94 -0.79 5.40
CA GLN A 476 13.66 0.30 6.35
C GLN A 476 14.77 0.48 7.40
N ASP A 477 15.64 -0.50 7.60
CA ASP A 477 16.77 -0.41 8.54
C ASP A 477 17.95 0.35 7.94
N LYS A 478 17.73 1.66 7.75
CA LYS A 478 18.71 2.59 7.17
C LYS A 478 20.03 2.61 7.95
N LYS A 479 19.99 2.41 9.27
CA LYS A 479 21.20 2.40 10.10
C LYS A 479 21.98 1.10 9.86
N GLY A 480 21.32 -0.05 9.96
CA GLY A 480 21.94 -1.36 9.78
C GLY A 480 22.59 -1.50 8.41
N ILE A 481 21.89 -1.11 7.33
CA ILE A 481 22.44 -1.24 5.98
C ILE A 481 23.62 -0.31 5.73
N ASN A 482 23.60 0.94 6.22
CA ASN A 482 24.72 1.85 6.08
C ASN A 482 25.97 1.34 6.83
N GLN A 483 25.78 0.75 8.01
CA GLN A 483 26.88 0.11 8.76
C GLN A 483 27.44 -1.11 8.03
N ALA A 484 26.57 -1.98 7.50
CA ALA A 484 26.99 -3.12 6.70
C ALA A 484 27.77 -2.68 5.45
N MET A 485 27.27 -1.67 4.72
CA MET A 485 27.94 -1.12 3.54
C MET A 485 29.33 -0.53 3.86
N GLN A 486 29.53 0.07 5.03
CA GLN A 486 30.84 0.55 5.45
C GLN A 486 31.84 -0.60 5.62
N LEU A 487 31.42 -1.71 6.25
CA LEU A 487 32.26 -2.89 6.47
C LEU A 487 32.70 -3.56 5.17
N VAL A 488 31.86 -3.52 4.13
CA VAL A 488 32.15 -4.13 2.82
C VAL A 488 32.48 -3.12 1.72
N SER A 489 32.76 -1.86 2.09
CA SER A 489 32.99 -0.76 1.15
C SER A 489 34.17 -0.98 0.20
N LYS A 490 35.12 -1.83 0.61
CA LYS A 490 36.19 -2.39 -0.22
C LYS A 490 35.64 -3.03 -1.51
N TYR A 491 34.54 -3.77 -1.41
CA TYR A 491 33.95 -4.52 -2.53
C TYR A 491 32.79 -3.80 -3.21
N TRP A 492 32.08 -2.92 -2.49
CA TRP A 492 30.87 -2.28 -3.01
C TRP A 492 30.93 -0.76 -2.96
N LYS A 493 30.51 -0.14 -4.07
CA LYS A 493 30.28 1.31 -4.14
C LYS A 493 28.79 1.60 -4.27
N ARG A 494 28.26 2.43 -3.35
CA ARG A 494 26.88 2.93 -3.44
C ARG A 494 26.76 3.91 -4.62
N SER A 495 25.72 3.74 -5.43
CA SER A 495 25.38 4.63 -6.54
C SER A 495 24.23 5.55 -6.14
N THR A 496 23.00 5.05 -6.23
CA THR A 496 21.78 5.83 -6.04
C THR A 496 21.02 5.29 -4.85
N THR A 497 20.37 6.17 -4.09
CA THR A 497 19.44 5.79 -3.02
C THR A 497 18.11 6.45 -3.28
N VAL A 498 17.05 5.65 -3.37
CA VAL A 498 15.67 6.12 -3.60
C VAL A 498 14.90 5.95 -2.31
N GLY A 499 14.43 7.05 -1.73
CA GLY A 499 13.53 6.99 -0.58
C GLY A 499 12.11 6.65 -1.04
N ILE A 500 11.51 5.62 -0.46
CA ILE A 500 10.16 5.19 -0.83
C ILE A 500 9.22 5.15 0.36
N ASN A 501 7.92 5.28 0.09
CA ASN A 501 6.89 5.05 1.10
C ASN A 501 6.10 3.79 0.75
N MET A 502 6.18 2.78 1.62
CA MET A 502 5.50 1.50 1.45
C MET A 502 4.59 1.23 2.63
N GLY A 503 3.28 1.36 2.44
CA GLY A 503 2.30 1.09 3.51
C GLY A 503 2.50 1.97 4.75
N GLY A 504 2.97 3.22 4.58
CA GLY A 504 3.29 4.13 5.68
C GLY A 504 4.72 3.99 6.22
N LEU A 505 5.48 2.98 5.77
CA LEU A 505 6.88 2.80 6.14
C LEU A 505 7.80 3.58 5.20
N ALA A 506 8.61 4.47 5.77
CA ALA A 506 9.65 5.20 5.04
C ALA A 506 10.91 4.31 4.84
N ALA A 507 10.91 3.51 3.79
CA ALA A 507 12.02 2.63 3.40
C ALA A 507 12.95 3.31 2.37
N CYS A 508 14.08 2.67 2.07
CA CYS A 508 14.99 3.10 1.02
C CYS A 508 15.38 1.93 0.13
N VAL A 509 15.53 2.22 -1.17
CA VAL A 509 16.14 1.33 -2.16
C VAL A 509 17.56 1.81 -2.43
N TYR A 510 18.52 0.90 -2.33
CA TYR A 510 19.94 1.17 -2.47
C TYR A 510 20.50 0.44 -3.69
N MET A 511 20.99 1.20 -4.66
CA MET A 511 21.76 0.68 -5.79
C MET A 511 23.25 0.68 -5.46
N MET A 512 23.92 -0.43 -5.72
CA MET A 512 25.35 -0.62 -5.51
C MET A 512 26.01 -1.25 -6.73
N TYR A 513 27.28 -0.92 -6.97
CA TYR A 513 28.11 -1.55 -7.99
C TYR A 513 29.28 -2.29 -7.35
N ARG A 514 29.65 -3.41 -7.96
CA ARG A 514 30.81 -4.21 -7.56
C ARG A 514 32.09 -3.50 -8.01
N ASN A 515 32.96 -3.19 -7.05
CA ASN A 515 34.27 -2.61 -7.30
C ASN A 515 35.18 -3.59 -8.05
N SER A 516 36.35 -3.11 -8.48
CA SER A 516 37.37 -3.94 -9.15
C SER A 516 38.17 -4.84 -8.20
N GLU A 517 37.95 -4.73 -6.90
CA GLU A 517 38.69 -5.50 -5.89
C GLU A 517 38.29 -6.98 -5.92
N VAL A 518 39.28 -7.87 -6.09
CA VAL A 518 39.08 -9.33 -6.08
C VAL A 518 38.68 -9.79 -4.68
N PHE A 519 37.76 -10.73 -4.59
CA PHE A 519 37.32 -11.26 -3.30
C PHE A 519 38.39 -12.16 -2.69
N ASP A 520 38.82 -11.85 -1.46
CA ASP A 520 39.84 -12.63 -0.74
C ASP A 520 39.19 -13.54 0.31
N LYS A 521 39.12 -14.84 0.02
CA LYS A 521 38.57 -15.85 0.93
C LYS A 521 39.38 -15.99 2.23
N SER A 522 40.65 -15.57 2.24
CA SER A 522 41.52 -15.68 3.41
C SER A 522 41.28 -14.57 4.44
N GLN A 523 40.58 -13.50 4.07
CA GLN A 523 40.27 -12.37 4.95
C GLN A 523 38.83 -12.46 5.46
N PRO A 524 38.55 -13.10 6.60
CA PRO A 524 37.18 -13.19 7.10
C PRO A 524 36.60 -11.81 7.44
N LEU A 525 35.30 -11.65 7.24
CA LEU A 525 34.59 -10.44 7.66
C LEU A 525 34.63 -10.30 9.19
N VAL A 526 35.23 -9.21 9.66
CA VAL A 526 35.21 -8.84 11.08
C VAL A 526 34.04 -7.90 11.33
N ILE A 527 33.04 -8.38 12.07
CA ILE A 527 31.90 -7.57 12.51
C ILE A 527 32.19 -7.07 13.94
N PRO A 528 32.31 -5.75 14.16
CA PRO A 528 32.53 -5.22 15.50
C PRO A 528 31.40 -5.65 16.44
N ARG A 529 31.75 -6.17 17.63
CA ARG A 529 30.76 -6.37 18.68
C ARG A 529 30.27 -4.99 19.12
N PHE A 530 28.96 -4.76 19.07
CA PHE A 530 28.36 -3.64 19.79
C PHE A 530 28.47 -3.97 21.27
N ASP A 531 29.57 -3.59 21.90
CA ASP A 531 29.56 -3.43 23.35
C ASP A 531 28.49 -2.38 23.67
N GLU A 532 27.59 -2.76 24.57
CA GLU A 532 26.70 -1.82 25.24
C GLU A 532 27.61 -0.81 25.94
N ARG A 533 27.92 0.30 25.27
CA ARG A 533 28.46 1.46 25.95
C ARG A 533 27.39 1.89 26.95
N SER A 534 27.60 1.49 28.20
CA SER A 534 27.10 2.19 29.36
C SER A 534 27.31 3.69 29.11
N PRO A 535 26.29 4.55 29.31
CA PRO A 535 26.50 5.97 29.16
C PRO A 535 27.58 6.37 30.17
N SER A 536 28.75 6.75 29.66
CA SER A 536 29.81 7.32 30.46
C SER A 536 29.22 8.52 31.19
N LYS A 537 29.17 8.43 32.52
CA LYS A 537 28.84 9.53 33.42
C LYS A 537 29.94 10.58 33.36
N ASP A 538 30.07 11.30 32.24
CA ASP A 538 30.91 12.49 32.16
C ASP A 538 30.28 13.48 31.17
N SER A 539 29.16 14.05 31.59
CA SER A 539 28.72 15.38 31.17
C SER A 539 28.26 16.13 32.41
N LYS A 540 29.20 16.35 33.34
CA LYS A 540 29.06 17.40 34.35
C LYS A 540 29.39 18.74 33.69
N LYS A 541 28.39 19.64 33.72
CA LYS A 541 28.50 21.09 33.80
C LYS A 541 29.55 21.78 32.93
N VAL A 542 29.06 22.49 31.90
CA VAL A 542 29.38 23.92 31.74
C VAL A 542 28.08 24.61 31.34
N SER A 543 27.36 25.10 32.34
CA SER A 543 26.55 26.30 32.19
C SER A 543 27.50 27.50 32.29
N ASP A 544 27.10 28.61 31.67
CA ASP A 544 27.65 29.95 31.83
C ASP A 544 28.87 30.26 30.96
N ILE A 545 28.64 31.05 29.89
CA ILE A 545 29.17 32.40 29.70
C ILE A 545 28.41 33.05 28.52
N GLU A 546 27.73 34.14 28.86
CA GLU A 546 27.24 35.32 28.10
C GLU A 546 26.80 35.22 26.63
#